data_AF-A0A969VRJ8-F1
#
_entry.id   AF-A0A969VRJ8-F1
#
_cell.length_a   1.000
_cell.length_b   1.000
_cell.length_c   1.000
_cell.angle_alpha   90.00
_cell.angle_beta   90.00
_cell.angle_gamma   90.00
#
_symmetry.space_group_name_H-M   'P 1'
#
loop_
_entity.id
_entity.type
_entity.pdbx_description
1 polymer ?
#
loop_
_entity_poly.entity_id
_entity_poly.type
_entity_poly.pdbx_seq_one_letter_code
_entity_poly.pdbx_strand_id
1 'polypeptide(L)'
;MSAVTAGTEVFVLDRARDGIFQITEILESQSEISTLHIVSHGSVAAIEIGSTELNSYNLESYSSQLKQWGKALSQTGNILIYGCNVAAGKSGKEFTDQISEITGKNLAASSNITGSTKLGGNWQLEVTTGQINVELAFKPEVLATYNYVLGILVTESFQNPTALGPWIYGTSGGAIQPGLTSGSGPGIIPSLGLGDPPGGGALRLTSNADNQAAFVIYNNAIPSGDGLRVIFDLFAYNSNSFGADGISFFLIDGTATPTQAGGFGGSLGYAPNNNSSIPGIVGGYLGVGFDEFGNFPILQKGGSAGRDK
;
A
#
# COMPACT_ATOMS: atom_id res chain seq x y z
N MET A 1 1.58 -27.04 -11.94
CA MET A 1 1.51 -27.77 -10.64
C MET A 1 0.71 -26.90 -9.68
N SER A 2 -0.22 -27.46 -8.90
CA SER A 2 -0.95 -26.69 -7.87
C SER A 2 0.03 -26.18 -6.81
N ALA A 3 -0.12 -24.91 -6.40
CA ALA A 3 0.73 -24.25 -5.42
C ALA A 3 0.42 -24.65 -3.95
N VAL A 4 -0.75 -25.22 -3.72
CA VAL A 4 -1.23 -25.65 -2.40
C VAL A 4 -1.20 -27.17 -2.24
N THR A 5 -1.18 -27.64 -1.00
CA THR A 5 -1.22 -29.06 -0.63
C THR A 5 -2.56 -29.70 -1.04
N ALA A 6 -2.59 -31.04 -1.13
CA ALA A 6 -3.82 -31.75 -1.49
C ALA A 6 -4.86 -31.63 -0.36
N GLY A 7 -6.15 -31.49 -0.73
CA GLY A 7 -7.23 -31.28 0.23
C GLY A 7 -7.45 -29.82 0.63
N THR A 8 -6.69 -28.87 0.08
CA THR A 8 -6.91 -27.43 0.25
C THR A 8 -7.84 -26.90 -0.84
N GLU A 9 -8.92 -26.24 -0.43
CA GLU A 9 -9.75 -25.40 -1.31
C GLU A 9 -9.27 -23.95 -1.24
N VAL A 10 -9.22 -23.26 -2.38
CA VAL A 10 -8.67 -21.91 -2.49
C VAL A 10 -9.75 -20.97 -3.01
N PHE A 11 -9.99 -19.90 -2.27
CA PHE A 11 -10.90 -18.83 -2.65
C PHE A 11 -10.13 -17.51 -2.77
N VAL A 12 -10.39 -16.78 -3.86
CA VAL A 12 -9.89 -15.41 -4.05
C VAL A 12 -11.05 -14.47 -3.79
N LEU A 13 -10.89 -13.59 -2.81
CA LEU A 13 -11.93 -12.64 -2.41
C LEU A 13 -11.98 -11.45 -3.36
N ASP A 14 -13.17 -10.91 -3.56
CA ASP A 14 -13.37 -9.64 -4.25
C ASP A 14 -12.89 -8.49 -3.35
N ARG A 15 -11.93 -7.71 -3.86
CA ARG A 15 -11.36 -6.54 -3.18
C ARG A 15 -12.37 -5.42 -2.91
N ALA A 16 -13.46 -5.35 -3.66
CA ALA A 16 -14.45 -4.28 -3.53
C ALA A 16 -15.55 -4.60 -2.49
N ARG A 17 -15.57 -5.84 -1.98
CA ARG A 17 -16.53 -6.31 -1.00
C ARG A 17 -15.86 -6.50 0.36
N ASP A 18 -16.67 -6.40 1.41
CA ASP A 18 -16.20 -6.66 2.77
C ASP A 18 -15.64 -8.09 2.88
N GLY A 19 -14.39 -8.22 3.30
CA GLY A 19 -13.70 -9.50 3.34
C GLY A 19 -14.25 -10.46 4.40
N ILE A 20 -14.77 -9.91 5.50
CA ILE A 20 -15.28 -10.71 6.61
C ILE A 20 -16.60 -11.37 6.22
N PHE A 21 -17.49 -10.62 5.59
CA PHE A 21 -18.73 -11.18 5.06
C PHE A 21 -18.47 -12.23 3.97
N GLN A 22 -17.53 -11.99 3.06
CA GLN A 22 -17.21 -12.98 2.01
C GLN A 22 -16.69 -14.30 2.58
N ILE A 23 -15.76 -14.27 3.55
CA ILE A 23 -15.28 -15.49 4.21
C ILE A 23 -16.46 -16.18 4.93
N THR A 24 -17.34 -15.41 5.57
CA THR A 24 -18.53 -15.96 6.23
C THR A 24 -19.45 -16.70 5.25
N GLU A 25 -19.76 -16.07 4.11
CA GLU A 25 -20.56 -16.67 3.02
C GLU A 25 -19.92 -17.96 2.48
N ILE A 26 -18.60 -17.99 2.30
CA ILE A 26 -17.88 -19.19 1.86
C ILE A 26 -18.04 -20.32 2.89
N LEU A 27 -17.83 -20.00 4.17
CA LEU A 27 -17.85 -20.96 5.27
C LEU A 27 -19.26 -21.49 5.59
N GLU A 28 -20.33 -20.86 5.14
CA GLU A 28 -21.71 -21.38 5.29
C GLU A 28 -21.92 -22.73 4.64
N SER A 29 -21.21 -22.99 3.54
CA SER A 29 -21.29 -24.23 2.78
C SER A 29 -20.30 -25.30 3.24
N GLN A 30 -19.50 -25.00 4.27
CA GLN A 30 -18.36 -25.81 4.69
C GLN A 30 -18.55 -26.31 6.13
N SER A 31 -17.98 -27.47 6.45
CA SER A 31 -17.99 -28.02 7.81
C SER A 31 -16.78 -28.90 8.06
N GLU A 32 -16.47 -29.13 9.34
CA GLU A 32 -15.34 -29.96 9.77
C GLU A 32 -13.98 -29.53 9.16
N ILE A 33 -13.81 -28.23 8.92
CA ILE A 33 -12.55 -27.69 8.38
C ILE A 33 -11.44 -27.87 9.42
N SER A 34 -10.33 -28.48 9.01
CA SER A 34 -9.14 -28.67 9.87
C SER A 34 -8.38 -27.37 10.10
N THR A 35 -8.24 -26.52 9.08
CA THR A 35 -7.52 -25.25 9.20
C THR A 35 -8.05 -24.22 8.21
N LEU A 36 -8.36 -23.02 8.69
CA LEU A 36 -8.67 -21.86 7.86
C LEU A 36 -7.39 -21.04 7.66
N HIS A 37 -6.92 -20.98 6.42
CA HIS A 37 -5.76 -20.19 6.02
C HIS A 37 -6.21 -18.85 5.45
N ILE A 38 -5.74 -17.74 6.00
CA ILE A 38 -6.06 -16.38 5.58
C ILE A 38 -4.79 -15.70 5.11
N VAL A 39 -4.68 -15.42 3.82
CA VAL A 39 -3.57 -14.66 3.23
C VAL A 39 -4.02 -13.23 3.00
N SER A 40 -3.35 -12.28 3.63
CA SER A 40 -3.74 -10.87 3.60
C SER A 40 -2.52 -9.94 3.63
N HIS A 41 -2.76 -8.66 3.36
CA HIS A 41 -1.87 -7.63 3.89
C HIS A 41 -2.10 -7.50 5.40
N GLY A 42 -1.12 -6.95 6.10
CA GLY A 42 -1.17 -6.81 7.55
C GLY A 42 -0.32 -5.65 8.04
N SER A 43 -0.72 -5.15 9.20
CA SER A 43 0.06 -4.25 10.05
C SER A 43 -0.16 -4.66 11.50
N VAL A 44 0.51 -4.00 12.45
CA VAL A 44 0.38 -4.36 13.87
C VAL A 44 -1.07 -4.31 14.32
N ALA A 45 -1.60 -5.45 14.81
CA ALA A 45 -2.97 -5.59 15.29
C ALA A 45 -4.06 -5.34 14.22
N ALA A 46 -3.75 -5.52 12.93
CA ALA A 46 -4.72 -5.37 11.85
C ALA A 46 -4.42 -6.27 10.63
N ILE A 47 -5.47 -6.70 9.94
CA ILE A 47 -5.41 -7.39 8.65
C ILE A 47 -6.32 -6.70 7.63
N GLU A 48 -5.85 -6.63 6.39
CA GLU A 48 -6.63 -6.07 5.27
C GLU A 48 -7.14 -7.19 4.37
N ILE A 49 -8.47 -7.37 4.33
CA ILE A 49 -9.13 -8.45 3.61
C ILE A 49 -10.33 -7.89 2.85
N GLY A 50 -10.34 -8.06 1.53
CA GLY A 50 -11.36 -7.43 0.69
C GLY A 50 -11.25 -5.91 0.75
N SER A 51 -12.35 -5.24 1.06
CA SER A 51 -12.40 -3.80 1.35
C SER A 51 -12.31 -3.45 2.84
N THR A 52 -12.00 -4.43 3.71
CA THR A 52 -12.11 -4.32 5.16
C THR A 52 -10.73 -4.37 5.82
N GLU A 53 -10.48 -3.43 6.73
CA GLU A 53 -9.42 -3.56 7.73
C GLU A 53 -10.04 -4.11 9.02
N LEU A 54 -9.75 -5.36 9.37
CA LEU A 54 -10.15 -5.94 10.65
C LEU A 54 -9.06 -5.65 11.67
N ASN A 55 -9.42 -5.00 12.77
CA ASN A 55 -8.50 -4.59 13.83
C ASN A 55 -9.17 -4.66 15.21
N SER A 56 -8.41 -4.47 16.29
CA SER A 56 -8.94 -4.57 17.67
C SER A 56 -10.11 -3.62 17.98
N TYR A 57 -10.33 -2.55 17.21
CA TYR A 57 -11.41 -1.60 17.45
C TYR A 57 -12.76 -2.06 16.88
N ASN A 58 -12.76 -2.93 15.86
CA ASN A 58 -13.98 -3.34 15.16
C ASN A 58 -14.29 -4.84 15.26
N LEU A 59 -13.48 -5.64 15.96
CA LEU A 59 -13.73 -7.08 16.16
C LEU A 59 -15.12 -7.38 16.72
N GLU A 60 -15.61 -6.58 17.68
CA GLU A 60 -16.92 -6.81 18.29
C GLU A 60 -18.06 -6.61 17.28
N SER A 61 -17.92 -5.66 16.34
CA SER A 61 -18.89 -5.46 15.27
C SER A 61 -18.98 -6.65 14.32
N TYR A 62 -17.92 -7.45 14.20
CA TYR A 62 -17.87 -8.68 13.42
C TYR A 62 -18.01 -9.97 14.26
N SER A 63 -18.34 -9.85 15.55
CA SER A 63 -18.37 -10.97 16.51
C SER A 63 -19.27 -12.12 16.03
N SER A 64 -20.41 -11.81 15.40
CA SER A 64 -21.33 -12.84 14.90
C SER A 64 -20.74 -13.66 13.75
N GLN A 65 -20.04 -13.00 12.84
CA GLN A 65 -19.37 -13.58 11.67
C GLN A 65 -18.17 -14.42 12.11
N LEU A 66 -17.33 -13.88 12.99
CA LEU A 66 -16.17 -14.60 13.52
C LEU A 66 -16.59 -15.84 14.33
N LYS A 67 -17.69 -15.77 15.10
CA LYS A 67 -18.28 -16.96 15.74
C LYS A 67 -18.74 -17.99 14.71
N GLN A 68 -19.29 -17.56 13.58
CA GLN A 68 -19.68 -18.45 12.49
C GLN A 68 -18.48 -19.11 11.83
N TRP A 69 -17.34 -18.41 11.69
CA TRP A 69 -16.10 -19.02 11.24
C TRP A 69 -15.69 -20.15 12.17
N GLY A 70 -15.68 -19.89 13.48
CA GLY A 70 -15.41 -20.90 14.49
C GLY A 70 -16.31 -22.14 14.38
N LYS A 71 -17.59 -21.98 14.04
CA LYS A 71 -18.52 -23.10 13.87
C LYS A 71 -18.25 -23.97 12.65
N ALA A 72 -17.70 -23.40 11.57
CA ALA A 72 -17.37 -24.15 10.36
C ALA A 72 -16.12 -25.05 10.54
N LEU A 73 -15.27 -24.71 11.51
CA LEU A 73 -14.05 -25.47 11.83
C LEU A 73 -14.36 -26.63 12.78
N SER A 74 -13.68 -27.76 12.57
CA SER A 74 -13.75 -28.93 13.46
C SER A 74 -13.35 -28.57 14.89
N GLN A 75 -13.62 -29.44 15.87
CA GLN A 75 -13.33 -29.16 17.28
C GLN A 75 -11.86 -28.77 17.53
N THR A 76 -10.92 -29.36 16.80
CA THR A 76 -9.47 -29.07 16.87
C THR A 76 -8.98 -28.19 15.72
N GLY A 77 -9.90 -27.57 14.99
CA GLY A 77 -9.58 -26.71 13.85
C GLY A 77 -8.87 -25.42 14.28
N ASN A 78 -8.01 -24.90 13.41
CA ASN A 78 -7.18 -23.73 13.68
C ASN A 78 -7.35 -22.63 12.63
N ILE A 79 -7.00 -21.39 12.99
CA ILE A 79 -6.95 -20.25 12.07
C ILE A 79 -5.50 -19.81 11.90
N LEU A 80 -5.02 -19.74 10.67
CA LEU A 80 -3.66 -19.31 10.34
C LEU A 80 -3.72 -18.03 9.50
N ILE A 81 -3.13 -16.95 10.00
CA ILE A 81 -3.15 -15.62 9.37
C ILE A 81 -1.75 -15.28 8.87
N TYR A 82 -1.62 -15.13 7.55
CA TYR A 82 -0.42 -14.67 6.86
C TYR A 82 -0.58 -13.20 6.53
N GLY A 83 0.15 -12.34 7.23
CA GLY A 83 0.16 -10.90 6.99
C GLY A 83 1.32 -10.26 7.76
N CYS A 84 1.96 -9.27 7.16
CA CYS A 84 3.13 -8.63 7.76
C CYS A 84 2.80 -8.04 9.14
N ASN A 85 3.57 -8.41 10.16
CA ASN A 85 3.55 -7.82 11.50
C ASN A 85 2.21 -7.88 12.27
N VAL A 86 1.24 -8.69 11.81
CA VAL A 86 -0.12 -8.76 12.40
C VAL A 86 -0.07 -8.97 13.91
N ALA A 87 0.76 -9.92 14.34
CA ALA A 87 0.90 -10.32 15.73
C ALA A 87 2.11 -9.66 16.42
N ALA A 88 2.66 -8.58 15.87
CA ALA A 88 3.85 -7.94 16.44
C ALA A 88 3.54 -7.26 17.78
N GLY A 89 4.41 -7.49 18.77
CA GLY A 89 4.34 -6.83 20.06
C GLY A 89 3.07 -7.16 20.87
N LYS A 90 2.83 -6.34 21.90
CA LYS A 90 1.73 -6.57 22.85
C LYS A 90 0.36 -6.42 22.19
N SER A 91 0.16 -5.36 21.41
CA SER A 91 -1.10 -5.10 20.71
C SER A 91 -1.43 -6.17 19.67
N GLY A 92 -0.43 -6.61 18.89
CA GLY A 92 -0.62 -7.71 17.94
C GLY A 92 -1.01 -9.02 18.64
N LYS A 93 -0.40 -9.32 19.79
CA LYS A 93 -0.79 -10.48 20.60
C LYS A 93 -2.23 -10.36 21.12
N GLU A 94 -2.59 -9.22 21.69
CA GLU A 94 -3.96 -8.94 22.17
C GLU A 94 -4.99 -9.10 21.03
N PHE A 95 -4.69 -8.59 19.83
CA PHE A 95 -5.52 -8.77 18.64
C PHE A 95 -5.73 -10.26 18.29
N THR A 96 -4.65 -11.05 18.27
CA THR A 96 -4.77 -12.50 18.01
C THR A 96 -5.56 -13.24 19.09
N ASP A 97 -5.37 -12.87 20.36
CA ASP A 97 -6.09 -13.47 21.49
C ASP A 97 -7.59 -13.18 21.40
N GLN A 98 -7.98 -11.95 21.05
CA GLN A 98 -9.39 -11.57 20.87
C GLN A 98 -10.07 -12.36 19.73
N ILE A 99 -9.41 -12.55 18.59
CA ILE A 99 -9.96 -13.37 17.50
C ILE A 99 -10.12 -14.82 17.98
N SER A 100 -9.12 -15.35 18.67
CA SER A 100 -9.14 -16.71 19.22
C SER A 100 -10.29 -16.90 20.21
N GLU A 101 -10.54 -15.92 21.07
CA GLU A 101 -11.65 -15.93 22.03
C GLU A 101 -13.02 -15.89 21.33
N ILE A 102 -13.19 -15.00 20.35
CA ILE A 102 -14.47 -14.86 19.64
C ILE A 102 -14.79 -16.11 18.80
N THR A 103 -13.79 -16.65 18.11
CA THR A 103 -13.95 -17.84 17.25
C THR A 103 -14.00 -19.14 18.05
N GLY A 104 -13.45 -19.13 19.27
CA GLY A 104 -13.27 -20.35 20.08
C GLY A 104 -12.26 -21.33 19.46
N LYS A 105 -11.34 -20.85 18.60
CA LYS A 105 -10.32 -21.65 17.91
C LYS A 105 -8.92 -21.14 18.23
N ASN A 106 -7.94 -22.03 18.18
CA ASN A 106 -6.55 -21.60 18.29
C ASN A 106 -6.16 -20.87 17.00
N LEU A 107 -5.32 -19.85 17.15
CA LEU A 107 -4.85 -19.02 16.06
C LEU A 107 -3.33 -18.96 16.02
N ALA A 108 -2.76 -18.92 14.81
CA ALA A 108 -1.36 -18.59 14.57
C ALA A 108 -1.23 -17.42 13.57
N ALA A 109 -0.31 -16.49 13.82
CA ALA A 109 -0.09 -15.33 12.95
C ALA A 109 1.38 -14.88 12.90
N SER A 110 1.76 -14.21 11.81
CA SER A 110 3.11 -13.63 11.66
C SER A 110 3.29 -12.38 12.53
N SER A 111 4.44 -12.30 13.19
CA SER A 111 4.89 -11.15 13.98
C SER A 111 5.93 -10.28 13.24
N ASN A 112 6.38 -10.72 12.06
CA ASN A 112 7.31 -10.02 11.19
C ASN A 112 6.80 -10.04 9.73
N ILE A 113 7.66 -9.68 8.78
CA ILE A 113 7.35 -9.68 7.36
C ILE A 113 7.08 -11.10 6.86
N THR A 114 5.92 -11.35 6.26
CA THR A 114 5.60 -12.67 5.69
C THR A 114 6.04 -12.78 4.23
N GLY A 115 6.81 -13.80 3.87
CA GLY A 115 7.20 -14.11 2.49
C GLY A 115 8.70 -14.38 2.30
N SER A 116 9.28 -13.76 1.27
CA SER A 116 10.64 -13.99 0.78
C SER A 116 11.71 -13.65 1.81
N THR A 117 12.60 -14.62 2.09
CA THR A 117 13.79 -14.43 2.94
C THR A 117 14.78 -13.44 2.36
N LYS A 118 14.82 -13.27 1.03
CA LYS A 118 15.66 -12.25 0.37
C LYS A 118 15.20 -10.82 0.70
N LEU A 119 13.92 -10.65 1.04
CA LEU A 119 13.31 -9.38 1.41
C LEU A 119 13.14 -9.26 2.94
N GLY A 120 13.83 -10.11 3.71
CA GLY A 120 13.79 -10.10 5.18
C GLY A 120 12.53 -10.73 5.80
N GLY A 121 11.69 -11.38 4.98
CA GLY A 121 10.50 -12.08 5.46
C GLY A 121 10.70 -13.58 5.66
N ASN A 122 9.69 -14.25 6.19
CA ASN A 122 9.62 -15.70 6.24
C ASN A 122 8.16 -16.18 6.27
N TRP A 123 7.91 -17.48 6.27
CA TRP A 123 6.55 -18.06 6.30
C TRP A 123 6.17 -18.63 7.66
N GLN A 124 6.92 -18.31 8.70
CA GLN A 124 6.65 -18.74 10.07
C GLN A 124 5.53 -17.88 10.66
N LEU A 125 4.75 -18.50 11.54
CA LEU A 125 3.71 -17.86 12.33
C LEU A 125 4.17 -17.92 13.78
N GLU A 126 4.89 -16.88 14.23
CA GLU A 126 5.62 -16.93 15.50
C GLU A 126 4.72 -16.79 16.72
N VAL A 127 3.52 -16.25 16.53
CA VAL A 127 2.56 -16.04 17.62
C VAL A 127 1.43 -17.03 17.50
N THR A 128 1.18 -17.77 18.59
CA THR A 128 0.08 -18.71 18.73
C THR A 128 -0.74 -18.44 19.99
N THR A 129 -2.06 -18.62 19.92
CA THR A 129 -2.98 -18.46 21.07
C THR A 129 -3.24 -19.77 21.83
N GLY A 130 -2.69 -20.90 21.34
CA GLY A 130 -2.82 -22.23 21.94
C GLY A 130 -1.78 -23.21 21.39
N GLN A 131 -1.97 -24.51 21.64
CA GLN A 131 -1.15 -25.57 21.05
C GLN A 131 -1.62 -25.84 19.62
N ILE A 132 -0.77 -25.51 18.64
CA ILE A 132 -1.05 -25.72 17.21
C ILE A 132 0.19 -26.35 16.57
N ASN A 133 0.00 -27.43 15.82
CA ASN A 133 1.00 -27.84 14.83
C ASN A 133 0.75 -27.02 13.56
N VAL A 134 1.65 -26.10 13.24
CA VAL A 134 1.49 -25.21 12.09
C VAL A 134 1.88 -25.98 10.83
N GLU A 135 0.88 -26.54 10.15
CA GLU A 135 1.03 -27.10 8.81
C GLU A 135 0.54 -26.08 7.79
N LEU A 136 1.43 -25.63 6.91
CA LEU A 136 1.10 -24.65 5.89
C LEU A 136 0.34 -25.30 4.73
N ALA A 137 -0.65 -24.59 4.19
CA ALA A 137 -1.36 -25.01 2.97
C ALA A 137 -0.49 -24.90 1.71
N PHE A 138 0.69 -24.30 1.79
CA PHE A 138 1.58 -24.05 0.65
C PHE A 138 2.64 -25.13 0.54
N LYS A 139 2.93 -25.56 -0.68
CA LYS A 139 4.01 -26.52 -0.90
C LYS A 139 5.38 -25.89 -0.64
N PRO A 140 6.35 -26.62 -0.05
CA PRO A 140 7.67 -26.09 0.26
C PRO A 140 8.39 -25.45 -0.95
N GLU A 141 8.25 -26.03 -2.14
CA GLU A 141 8.85 -25.50 -3.37
C GLU A 141 8.28 -24.14 -3.77
N VAL A 142 7.01 -23.85 -3.47
CA VAL A 142 6.39 -22.55 -3.71
C VAL A 142 6.93 -21.53 -2.72
N LEU A 143 6.98 -21.89 -1.44
CA LEU A 143 7.50 -21.01 -0.40
C LEU A 143 8.97 -20.63 -0.65
N ALA A 144 9.77 -21.59 -1.14
CA ALA A 144 11.19 -21.38 -1.44
C ALA A 144 11.43 -20.52 -2.70
N THR A 145 10.46 -20.48 -3.64
CA THR A 145 10.58 -19.74 -4.89
C THR A 145 9.79 -18.44 -4.91
N TYR A 146 8.98 -18.17 -3.89
CA TYR A 146 8.24 -16.93 -3.74
C TYR A 146 9.19 -15.76 -3.49
N ASN A 147 9.26 -14.83 -4.45
CA ASN A 147 10.22 -13.72 -4.41
C ASN A 147 9.69 -12.46 -3.70
N TYR A 148 8.42 -12.46 -3.29
CA TYR A 148 7.73 -11.27 -2.77
C TYR A 148 7.51 -11.36 -1.25
N VAL A 149 6.92 -10.32 -0.68
CA VAL A 149 6.36 -10.32 0.69
C VAL A 149 4.89 -9.94 0.63
N LEU A 150 4.09 -10.38 1.60
CA LEU A 150 2.66 -10.06 1.71
C LEU A 150 2.42 -8.61 2.20
N GLY A 151 3.36 -7.70 2.00
CA GLY A 151 3.30 -6.32 2.50
C GLY A 151 2.93 -5.31 1.43
N ILE A 152 2.27 -4.22 1.85
CA ILE A 152 2.19 -3.00 1.05
C ILE A 152 3.57 -2.34 1.06
N LEU A 153 4.06 -1.93 -0.11
CA LEU A 153 5.37 -1.27 -0.23
C LEU A 153 5.41 0.06 0.52
N VAL A 154 4.33 0.84 0.40
CA VAL A 154 4.11 2.10 1.12
C VAL A 154 2.62 2.42 1.18
N THR A 155 2.14 2.79 2.36
CA THR A 155 0.83 3.41 2.58
C THR A 155 1.07 4.75 3.24
N GLU A 156 0.65 5.82 2.60
CA GLU A 156 0.70 7.17 3.15
C GLU A 156 -0.46 7.96 2.56
N SER A 157 -1.37 8.43 3.42
CA SER A 157 -2.55 9.16 2.99
C SER A 157 -2.25 10.64 2.73
N PHE A 158 -1.18 11.16 3.34
CA PHE A 158 -0.86 12.59 3.40
C PHE A 158 -1.98 13.48 3.99
N GLN A 159 -2.96 12.87 4.66
CA GLN A 159 -4.08 13.58 5.29
C GLN A 159 -3.73 14.05 6.71
N ASN A 160 -2.70 13.45 7.31
CA ASN A 160 -2.28 13.71 8.68
C ASN A 160 -1.19 14.80 8.78
N PRO A 161 -0.96 15.39 9.96
CA PRO A 161 -0.08 16.54 10.11
C PRO A 161 1.40 16.32 9.84
N THR A 162 1.83 15.06 9.79
CA THR A 162 3.21 14.68 9.52
C THR A 162 3.21 13.45 8.62
N ALA A 163 4.17 13.39 7.71
CA ALA A 163 4.51 12.21 6.94
C ALA A 163 5.91 11.74 7.38
N LEU A 164 6.00 10.50 7.84
CA LEU A 164 7.26 9.90 8.28
C LEU A 164 8.03 9.38 7.07
N GLY A 165 9.35 9.46 7.13
CA GLY A 165 10.23 9.10 6.01
C GLY A 165 10.13 7.64 5.57
N PRO A 166 10.84 7.27 4.48
CA PRO A 166 11.91 8.04 3.84
C PRO A 166 11.43 8.79 2.60
N TRP A 167 10.76 9.93 2.74
CA TRP A 167 10.38 10.76 1.59
C TRP A 167 11.50 11.71 1.20
N ILE A 168 11.64 11.98 -0.09
CA ILE A 168 12.40 13.13 -0.59
C ILE A 168 11.47 13.99 -1.45
N TYR A 169 11.79 15.27 -1.57
CA TYR A 169 10.98 16.20 -2.34
C TYR A 169 11.86 17.26 -2.99
N GLY A 170 11.30 17.92 -4.00
CA GLY A 170 11.99 18.99 -4.71
C GLY A 170 11.05 19.74 -5.63
N THR A 171 11.55 20.83 -6.19
CA THR A 171 10.77 21.75 -7.03
C THR A 171 11.54 22.18 -8.27
N SER A 172 10.81 22.69 -9.25
CA SER A 172 11.31 23.44 -10.39
C SER A 172 10.32 24.58 -10.74
N GLY A 173 10.75 25.57 -11.50
CA GLY A 173 9.84 26.61 -12.02
C GLY A 173 9.21 27.54 -10.98
N GLY A 174 9.99 28.09 -10.04
CA GLY A 174 9.47 29.04 -9.05
C GLY A 174 8.40 28.46 -8.11
N ALA A 175 8.22 27.14 -8.09
CA ALA A 175 7.26 26.48 -7.23
C ALA A 175 7.63 26.65 -5.75
N ILE A 176 6.61 26.86 -4.92
CA ILE A 176 6.73 26.64 -3.48
C ILE A 176 7.01 25.16 -3.22
N GLN A 177 7.66 24.86 -2.10
CA GLN A 177 7.88 23.46 -1.71
C GLN A 177 6.56 22.69 -1.65
N PRO A 178 6.53 21.43 -2.10
CA PRO A 178 5.37 20.59 -1.86
C PRO A 178 5.21 20.40 -0.35
N GLY A 179 3.98 20.16 0.10
CA GLY A 179 3.76 19.99 1.52
C GLY A 179 2.37 19.54 1.92
N LEU A 180 2.22 19.23 3.20
CA LEU A 180 0.97 18.76 3.80
C LEU A 180 0.09 19.97 4.15
N THR A 181 -1.15 19.96 3.68
CA THR A 181 -2.11 21.03 3.96
C THR A 181 -2.61 21.00 5.41
N SER A 182 -2.67 19.82 6.02
CA SER A 182 -2.91 19.63 7.46
C SER A 182 -1.63 19.68 8.31
N GLY A 183 -0.50 20.01 7.67
CA GLY A 183 0.83 19.92 8.27
C GLY A 183 0.97 20.70 9.57
N SER A 184 1.40 20.03 10.65
CA SER A 184 1.81 20.70 11.89
C SER A 184 2.87 19.85 12.60
N GLY A 185 3.98 20.49 13.00
CA GLY A 185 5.10 19.82 13.68
C GLY A 185 6.21 19.29 12.76
N PRO A 186 7.20 18.58 13.32
CA PRO A 186 8.39 18.13 12.60
C PRO A 186 8.10 16.84 11.81
N GLY A 187 7.99 16.95 10.49
CA GLY A 187 7.90 15.84 9.54
C GLY A 187 8.94 15.97 8.42
N ILE A 188 9.06 14.94 7.57
CA ILE A 188 9.97 14.99 6.41
C ILE A 188 9.38 15.87 5.31
N ILE A 189 8.08 15.75 5.06
CA ILE A 189 7.38 16.62 4.10
C ILE A 189 7.04 17.95 4.79
N PRO A 190 7.30 19.10 4.16
CA PRO A 190 7.01 20.41 4.74
C PRO A 190 5.55 20.58 5.15
N SER A 191 5.32 21.29 6.25
CA SER A 191 4.00 21.83 6.58
C SER A 191 3.72 23.07 5.73
N LEU A 192 2.53 23.13 5.16
CA LEU A 192 2.06 24.33 4.45
C LEU A 192 1.25 25.27 5.34
N GLY A 193 0.87 24.83 6.55
CA GLY A 193 0.10 25.63 7.51
C GLY A 193 -1.23 26.15 6.96
N LEU A 194 -1.88 25.40 6.05
CA LEU A 194 -3.14 25.83 5.41
C LEU A 194 -4.38 25.60 6.28
N GLY A 195 -4.24 24.86 7.38
CA GLY A 195 -5.27 24.76 8.42
C GLY A 195 -6.27 23.63 8.23
N ASP A 196 -6.00 22.67 7.33
CA ASP A 196 -6.84 21.48 7.25
C ASP A 196 -6.70 20.64 8.54
N PRO A 197 -7.80 20.06 9.05
CA PRO A 197 -7.73 19.22 10.24
C PRO A 197 -6.95 17.92 9.96
N PRO A 198 -6.32 17.31 10.99
CA PRO A 198 -5.77 15.96 10.88
C PRO A 198 -6.80 14.98 10.31
N GLY A 199 -6.41 14.20 9.29
CA GLY A 199 -7.32 13.28 8.57
C GLY A 199 -8.13 13.93 7.45
N GLY A 200 -8.08 15.26 7.30
CA GLY A 200 -8.74 16.00 6.22
C GLY A 200 -7.79 16.75 5.28
N GLY A 201 -6.46 16.62 5.48
CA GLY A 201 -5.48 17.28 4.62
C GLY A 201 -5.19 16.54 3.31
N ALA A 202 -4.23 17.05 2.56
CA ALA A 202 -3.66 16.40 1.38
C ALA A 202 -2.19 16.78 1.21
N LEU A 203 -1.48 16.02 0.38
CA LEU A 203 -0.21 16.47 -0.19
C LEU A 203 -0.51 17.45 -1.33
N ARG A 204 -0.11 18.71 -1.18
CA ARG A 204 -0.13 19.67 -2.27
C ARG A 204 1.24 19.72 -2.94
N LEU A 205 1.30 19.35 -4.22
CA LEU A 205 2.52 19.42 -5.02
C LEU A 205 2.82 20.85 -5.49
N THR A 206 1.82 21.54 -6.06
CA THR A 206 1.96 22.91 -6.58
C THR A 206 0.85 23.83 -6.06
N SER A 207 1.08 25.14 -6.12
CA SER A 207 0.01 26.13 -5.91
C SER A 207 -0.76 26.37 -7.20
N ASN A 208 -1.73 27.29 -7.18
CA ASN A 208 -2.46 27.74 -8.37
C ASN A 208 -1.68 28.75 -9.24
N ALA A 209 -0.37 28.85 -9.07
CA ALA A 209 0.47 29.72 -9.86
C ALA A 209 1.01 28.97 -11.09
N ASP A 210 1.20 29.71 -12.18
CA ASP A 210 1.66 29.14 -13.44
C ASP A 210 3.10 28.64 -13.36
N ASN A 211 3.44 27.71 -14.26
CA ASN A 211 4.81 27.27 -14.53
C ASN A 211 5.53 26.61 -13.36
N GLN A 212 4.79 25.91 -12.50
CA GLN A 212 5.32 25.21 -11.33
C GLN A 212 5.45 23.70 -11.59
N ALA A 213 6.50 23.08 -11.03
CA ALA A 213 6.60 21.63 -10.89
C ALA A 213 7.21 21.26 -9.54
N ALA A 214 6.74 20.17 -8.96
CA ALA A 214 7.26 19.61 -7.73
C ALA A 214 7.16 18.08 -7.76
N PHE A 215 7.94 17.42 -6.90
CA PHE A 215 7.82 15.99 -6.68
C PHE A 215 7.89 15.66 -5.19
N VAL A 216 7.30 14.52 -4.83
CA VAL A 216 7.58 13.77 -3.62
C VAL A 216 7.86 12.33 -4.04
N ILE A 217 8.95 11.74 -3.57
CA ILE A 217 9.39 10.38 -3.91
C ILE A 217 9.56 9.57 -2.63
N TYR A 218 9.00 8.37 -2.61
CA TYR A 218 9.30 7.35 -1.62
C TYR A 218 10.73 6.84 -1.85
N ASN A 219 11.68 7.26 -1.03
CA ASN A 219 13.10 7.00 -1.19
C ASN A 219 13.53 5.68 -0.56
N ASN A 220 12.86 4.61 -0.97
CA ASN A 220 13.21 3.23 -0.66
C ASN A 220 13.18 2.44 -1.95
N ALA A 221 14.16 1.56 -2.13
CA ALA A 221 14.23 0.72 -3.31
C ALA A 221 13.02 -0.21 -3.40
N ILE A 222 12.42 -0.26 -4.59
CA ILE A 222 11.32 -1.16 -4.91
C ILE A 222 11.85 -2.31 -5.77
N PRO A 223 11.54 -3.59 -5.46
CA PRO A 223 11.95 -4.72 -6.28
C PRO A 223 11.43 -4.59 -7.73
N SER A 224 12.32 -4.63 -8.71
CA SER A 224 12.00 -4.46 -10.14
C SER A 224 11.67 -5.76 -10.88
N GLY A 225 11.77 -6.91 -10.21
CA GLY A 225 11.44 -8.22 -10.80
C GLY A 225 9.94 -8.41 -11.08
N ASP A 226 9.13 -7.45 -10.64
CA ASP A 226 7.72 -7.63 -10.33
C ASP A 226 6.88 -6.44 -10.80
N GLY A 227 5.59 -6.67 -11.02
CA GLY A 227 4.65 -5.62 -11.36
C GLY A 227 4.31 -4.74 -10.15
N LEU A 228 4.03 -3.46 -10.41
CA LEU A 228 3.58 -2.52 -9.38
C LEU A 228 2.09 -2.26 -9.51
N ARG A 229 1.40 -2.29 -8.37
CA ARG A 229 0.05 -1.74 -8.24
C ARG A 229 0.13 -0.47 -7.43
N VAL A 230 -0.34 0.62 -8.02
CA VAL A 230 -0.36 1.94 -7.41
C VAL A 230 -1.82 2.41 -7.38
N ILE A 231 -2.25 2.90 -6.23
CA ILE A 231 -3.58 3.48 -6.01
C ILE A 231 -3.38 4.81 -5.32
N PHE A 232 -4.03 5.85 -5.81
CA PHE A 232 -3.96 7.19 -5.25
C PHE A 232 -5.23 7.94 -5.61
N ASP A 233 -5.56 8.93 -4.79
CA ASP A 233 -6.55 9.94 -5.12
C ASP A 233 -5.83 11.18 -5.67
N LEU A 234 -6.36 11.73 -6.76
CA LEU A 234 -5.83 12.94 -7.38
C LEU A 234 -6.89 14.04 -7.33
N PHE A 235 -6.46 15.22 -6.91
CA PHE A 235 -7.27 16.42 -6.94
C PHE A 235 -6.52 17.53 -7.66
N ALA A 236 -7.15 18.12 -8.67
CA ALA A 236 -6.70 19.34 -9.31
C ALA A 236 -7.73 20.44 -9.03
N TYR A 237 -7.31 21.47 -8.31
CA TYR A 237 -8.15 22.61 -7.97
C TYR A 237 -7.80 23.82 -8.81
N ASN A 238 -8.83 24.60 -9.11
CA ASN A 238 -8.74 25.71 -10.04
C ASN A 238 -9.12 27.05 -9.40
N SER A 239 -8.42 28.13 -9.78
CA SER A 239 -8.90 29.52 -9.63
C SER A 239 -9.14 30.26 -10.96
N ASN A 240 -8.70 29.74 -12.11
CA ASN A 240 -8.69 30.40 -13.43
C ASN A 240 -9.13 29.42 -14.55
N SER A 241 -9.85 29.84 -15.58
CA SER A 241 -10.59 28.99 -16.55
C SER A 241 -9.93 27.76 -17.23
N PHE A 242 -8.65 27.43 -17.00
CA PHE A 242 -7.90 26.38 -17.72
C PHE A 242 -7.41 25.19 -16.87
N GLY A 243 -7.54 25.19 -15.54
CA GLY A 243 -7.15 24.04 -14.69
C GLY A 243 -5.62 23.86 -14.54
N ALA A 244 -5.19 22.80 -13.87
CA ALA A 244 -3.77 22.43 -13.74
C ALA A 244 -3.30 21.63 -14.99
N ASP A 245 -1.98 21.51 -15.19
CA ASP A 245 -1.45 20.64 -16.25
C ASP A 245 -1.69 19.16 -15.96
N GLY A 246 -1.52 18.74 -14.70
CA GLY A 246 -1.71 17.37 -14.27
C GLY A 246 -0.57 16.85 -13.38
N ILE A 247 -0.45 15.53 -13.28
CA ILE A 247 0.54 14.83 -12.45
C ILE A 247 1.21 13.70 -13.23
N SER A 248 2.43 13.35 -12.85
CA SER A 248 3.04 12.07 -13.25
C SER A 248 3.35 11.21 -12.03
N PHE A 249 3.13 9.91 -12.17
CA PHE A 249 3.69 8.90 -11.28
C PHE A 249 4.87 8.26 -11.98
N PHE A 250 6.02 8.16 -11.31
CA PHE A 250 7.23 7.67 -11.96
C PHE A 250 8.15 6.91 -11.01
N LEU A 251 8.99 6.08 -11.62
CA LEU A 251 10.13 5.43 -10.99
C LEU A 251 11.42 6.14 -11.38
N ILE A 252 12.37 6.15 -10.46
CA ILE A 252 13.74 6.58 -10.73
C ILE A 252 14.72 5.42 -10.53
N ASP A 253 15.89 5.51 -11.15
CA ASP A 253 17.08 4.75 -10.77
C ASP A 253 17.41 5.04 -9.30
N GLY A 254 17.42 4.01 -8.45
CA GLY A 254 17.66 4.13 -7.02
C GLY A 254 19.08 4.62 -6.64
N THR A 255 19.99 4.73 -7.60
CA THR A 255 21.30 5.37 -7.39
C THR A 255 21.25 6.90 -7.55
N ALA A 256 20.15 7.44 -8.08
CA ALA A 256 19.93 8.87 -8.21
C ALA A 256 19.36 9.49 -6.93
N THR A 257 19.59 10.78 -6.74
CA THR A 257 19.01 11.56 -5.63
C THR A 257 18.56 12.92 -6.17
N PRO A 258 17.42 12.98 -6.89
CA PRO A 258 16.97 14.22 -7.48
C PRO A 258 16.67 15.26 -6.40
N THR A 259 17.03 16.51 -6.67
CA THR A 259 16.67 17.68 -5.84
C THR A 259 15.79 18.68 -6.58
N GLN A 260 15.62 18.47 -7.89
CA GLN A 260 14.82 19.30 -8.79
C GLN A 260 13.85 18.43 -9.57
N ALA A 261 12.62 18.91 -9.68
CA ALA A 261 11.63 18.30 -10.56
C ALA A 261 12.03 18.50 -12.03
N GLY A 262 11.45 17.70 -12.92
CA GLY A 262 11.51 17.94 -14.36
C GLY A 262 10.77 19.22 -14.76
N GLY A 263 10.55 19.40 -16.06
CA GLY A 263 9.84 20.55 -16.60
C GLY A 263 8.39 20.64 -16.10
N PHE A 264 7.91 21.86 -15.87
CA PHE A 264 6.48 22.15 -15.69
C PHE A 264 5.73 22.12 -17.04
N GLY A 265 4.41 22.28 -17.02
CA GLY A 265 3.60 22.18 -18.23
C GLY A 265 3.34 20.72 -18.58
N GLY A 266 3.18 20.45 -19.89
CA GLY A 266 3.08 19.09 -20.44
C GLY A 266 4.29 18.18 -20.19
N SER A 267 5.34 18.67 -19.53
CA SER A 267 6.43 17.81 -19.06
C SER A 267 6.11 17.11 -17.72
N LEU A 268 5.02 17.55 -17.05
CA LEU A 268 4.43 16.94 -15.85
C LEU A 268 5.43 16.67 -14.71
N GLY A 269 6.46 17.50 -14.56
CA GLY A 269 7.50 17.34 -13.55
C GLY A 269 8.44 16.14 -13.76
N TYR A 270 8.30 15.41 -14.88
CA TYR A 270 9.09 14.23 -15.21
C TYR A 270 10.01 14.46 -16.41
N ALA A 271 9.46 14.93 -17.53
CA ALA A 271 10.18 15.12 -18.79
C ALA A 271 10.91 16.48 -18.84
N PRO A 272 11.82 16.70 -19.81
CA PRO A 272 12.39 18.02 -20.04
C PRO A 272 11.37 19.00 -20.65
N ASN A 273 11.48 20.27 -20.27
CA ASN A 273 10.81 21.38 -20.93
C ASN A 273 11.86 22.25 -21.63
N ASN A 274 11.93 22.11 -22.96
CA ASN A 274 12.96 22.75 -23.78
C ASN A 274 12.75 24.27 -23.92
N ASN A 275 11.51 24.75 -23.76
CA ASN A 275 11.22 26.19 -23.82
C ASN A 275 11.75 26.94 -22.61
N SER A 276 11.86 26.27 -21.47
CA SER A 276 12.36 26.83 -20.22
C SER A 276 13.74 26.30 -19.84
N SER A 277 14.35 25.47 -20.69
CA SER A 277 15.65 24.81 -20.44
C SER A 277 15.69 24.03 -19.13
N ILE A 278 14.55 23.48 -18.69
CA ILE A 278 14.47 22.63 -17.50
C ILE A 278 14.68 21.18 -17.95
N PRO A 279 15.69 20.47 -17.41
CA PRO A 279 15.92 19.06 -17.75
C PRO A 279 14.79 18.17 -17.23
N GLY A 280 14.76 16.91 -17.66
CA GLY A 280 13.91 15.91 -17.02
C GLY A 280 14.39 15.58 -15.61
N ILE A 281 13.56 14.89 -14.84
CA ILE A 281 13.93 14.47 -13.50
C ILE A 281 15.13 13.51 -13.55
N VAL A 282 16.11 13.75 -12.67
CA VAL A 282 17.35 12.96 -12.64
C VAL A 282 17.02 11.52 -12.26
N GLY A 283 17.50 10.58 -13.08
CA GLY A 283 17.28 9.16 -12.88
C GLY A 283 15.89 8.67 -13.31
N GLY A 284 15.05 9.50 -13.93
CA GLY A 284 13.74 9.06 -14.43
C GLY A 284 13.84 7.80 -15.29
N TYR A 285 13.08 6.76 -14.92
CA TYR A 285 13.15 5.44 -15.56
C TYR A 285 11.88 5.11 -16.34
N LEU A 286 10.73 5.17 -15.67
CA LEU A 286 9.41 4.95 -16.25
C LEU A 286 8.41 5.89 -15.60
N GLY A 287 7.53 6.52 -16.38
CA GLY A 287 6.50 7.42 -15.88
C GLY A 287 5.17 7.21 -16.57
N VAL A 288 4.09 7.35 -15.81
CA VAL A 288 2.70 7.45 -16.30
C VAL A 288 2.20 8.85 -15.97
N GLY A 289 1.89 9.61 -17.01
CA GLY A 289 1.37 10.97 -16.90
C GLY A 289 -0.15 11.01 -17.02
N PHE A 290 -0.79 11.81 -16.19
CA PHE A 290 -2.19 12.19 -16.26
C PHE A 290 -2.22 13.67 -16.63
N ASP A 291 -2.29 13.94 -17.93
CA ASP A 291 -2.31 15.28 -18.51
C ASP A 291 -3.75 15.79 -18.59
N GLU A 292 -4.09 16.77 -17.76
CA GLU A 292 -5.41 17.38 -17.69
C GLU A 292 -5.54 18.54 -18.68
N PHE A 293 -4.45 19.26 -18.95
CA PHE A 293 -4.46 20.40 -19.88
C PHE A 293 -4.34 19.96 -21.35
N GLY A 294 -3.74 18.79 -21.61
CA GLY A 294 -3.65 18.18 -22.94
C GLY A 294 -2.44 18.64 -23.77
N ASN A 295 -1.42 19.19 -23.13
CA ASN A 295 -0.23 19.72 -23.80
C ASN A 295 1.00 18.79 -23.75
N PHE A 296 0.91 17.61 -23.15
CA PHE A 296 1.96 16.58 -23.14
C PHE A 296 2.45 16.16 -24.54
N PRO A 297 1.58 16.03 -25.57
CA PRO A 297 2.04 15.63 -26.91
C PRO A 297 2.92 16.68 -27.62
N ILE A 298 3.04 17.89 -27.09
CA ILE A 298 3.83 18.96 -27.72
C ILE A 298 5.32 18.61 -27.59
N LEU A 299 6.03 18.50 -28.72
CA LEU A 299 7.44 18.09 -28.78
C LEU A 299 8.39 18.90 -27.87
N GLN A 300 8.05 20.16 -27.61
CA GLN A 300 8.81 21.07 -26.75
C GLN A 300 8.49 20.94 -25.25
N LYS A 301 7.37 20.28 -24.89
CA LYS A 301 6.83 20.11 -23.54
C LYS A 301 6.45 18.65 -23.32
N GLY A 302 7.44 17.78 -23.11
CA GLY A 302 7.23 16.35 -22.83
C GLY A 302 7.39 15.41 -24.04
N GLY A 303 6.96 15.81 -25.25
CA GLY A 303 6.90 14.93 -26.42
C GLY A 303 8.23 14.48 -27.06
N SER A 304 9.39 14.86 -26.52
CA SER A 304 10.71 14.48 -27.03
C SER A 304 11.41 13.34 -26.27
N ALA A 305 10.89 12.91 -25.12
CA ALA A 305 11.44 11.80 -24.34
C ALA A 305 10.59 10.53 -24.52
N GLY A 306 11.18 9.48 -25.12
CA GLY A 306 10.73 8.08 -25.01
C GLY A 306 9.32 7.78 -25.52
N ARG A 307 9.13 7.73 -26.85
CA ARG A 307 8.00 7.01 -27.43
C ARG A 307 8.30 5.51 -27.44
N ASP A 308 7.94 4.82 -26.36
CA ASP A 308 7.60 3.41 -26.48
C ASP A 308 6.08 3.30 -26.39
N LYS A 309 5.49 2.81 -27.49
CA LYS A 309 4.07 2.46 -27.61
C LYS A 309 3.78 1.16 -26.88
#